data_AF-A0A426YDT3-F1
#
_entry.id   AF-A0A426YDT3-F1
#
_cell.length_a   1.000
_cell.length_b   1.000
_cell.length_c   1.000
_cell.angle_alpha   90.00
_cell.angle_beta   90.00
_cell.angle_gamma   90.00
#
_symmetry.space_group_name_H-M   'P 1'
#
loop_
_entity.id
_entity.type
_entity.pdbx_description
1 polymer ?
#
loop_
_entity_poly.entity_id
_entity_poly.type
_entity_poly.pdbx_seq_one_letter_code
_entity_poly.pdbx_strand_id
1 'polypeptide(L)' 'FRVIHFIFSGMTIKVCIYDDTDRIALQTEEKTLYTGDDLRDFLSHRGWAGLRELSSFKNVVTLDDLRPGAIYQGMKLLSD' A
#
# COMPACT_ATOMS: atom_id res chain seq x y z
N PHE A 1 -5.06 19.89 -14.64
CA PHE A 1 -6.04 18.78 -14.71
C PHE A 1 -5.28 17.49 -14.91
N ARG A 2 -5.14 16.67 -13.87
CA ARG A 2 -4.43 15.39 -13.97
C ARG A 2 -5.50 14.32 -14.16
N VAL A 3 -5.66 13.86 -15.40
CA VAL A 3 -6.62 12.81 -15.76
C VAL A 3 -6.12 11.51 -15.16
N ILE A 4 -6.72 11.10 -14.04
CA ILE A 4 -6.52 9.75 -13.52
C ILE A 4 -7.42 8.85 -14.36
N HIS A 5 -6.82 8.13 -15.31
CA HIS A 5 -7.52 7.27 -16.27
C HIS A 5 -8.01 6.00 -15.57
N PHE A 6 -9.02 6.14 -14.71
CA PHE A 6 -9.42 5.12 -13.74
C PHE A 6 -10.33 4.02 -14.30
N ILE A 7 -10.48 3.89 -15.63
CA ILE A 7 -11.49 2.97 -16.15
C ILE A 7 -10.92 1.63 -16.63
N PHE A 8 -9.60 1.49 -16.85
CA PHE A 8 -9.00 0.17 -17.17
C PHE A 8 -7.56 -0.07 -16.67
N SER A 9 -6.92 0.89 -16.00
CA SER A 9 -5.46 0.81 -15.78
C SER A 9 -5.01 0.10 -14.50
N GLY A 10 -5.92 -0.19 -13.55
CA GLY A 10 -5.51 -0.61 -12.21
C GLY A 10 -4.67 0.46 -11.48
N MET A 11 -4.56 0.33 -10.17
CA MET A 11 -3.76 1.21 -9.33
C MET A 11 -2.51 0.50 -8.89
N THR A 12 -1.39 0.83 -9.52
CA THR A 12 -0.09 0.25 -9.18
C THR A 12 0.57 1.06 -8.07
N ILE A 13 0.88 0.37 -6.96
CA ILE A 13 1.57 0.93 -5.81
C ILE A 13 2.83 0.13 -5.50
N LYS A 14 3.79 0.78 -4.85
CA LYS A 14 5.01 0.15 -4.34
C LYS A 14 4.89 -0.03 -2.85
N VAL A 15 5.13 -1.24 -2.35
CA VAL A 15 5.07 -1.54 -0.92
C VAL A 15 6.40 -2.06 -0.41
N CYS A 16 6.98 -1.40 0.58
CA CYS A 16 8.18 -1.85 1.26
C CYS A 16 7.82 -2.90 2.32
N ILE A 17 8.45 -4.07 2.20
CA ILE A 17 8.37 -5.14 3.18
C ILE A 17 9.64 -5.07 4.04
N TYR A 18 9.44 -4.97 5.35
CA TYR A 18 10.51 -5.01 6.34
C TYR A 18 10.49 -6.40 6.99
N ASP A 19 11.65 -7.05 7.06
CA ASP A 19 11.80 -8.26 7.87
C ASP A 19 11.94 -7.87 9.35
N ASP A 20 11.39 -8.68 10.25
CA ASP A 20 11.40 -8.42 11.69
C ASP A 20 12.83 -8.43 12.27
N THR A 21 13.75 -9.13 11.59
CA THR A 21 15.11 -9.41 12.09
C THR A 21 16.10 -8.29 11.80
N ASP A 22 15.88 -7.50 10.74
CA ASP A 22 16.77 -6.41 10.35
C ASP A 22 15.91 -5.31 9.72
N ARG A 23 15.95 -4.10 10.28
CA ARG A 23 15.19 -2.91 9.83
C ARG A 23 15.63 -2.38 8.46
N ILE A 24 16.14 -3.25 7.61
CA ILE A 24 16.53 -3.00 6.23
C ILE A 24 15.29 -3.28 5.37
N ALA A 25 14.88 -2.31 4.56
CA ALA A 25 13.81 -2.53 3.58
C ALA A 25 14.26 -3.62 2.60
N LEU A 26 13.85 -4.87 2.85
CA LEU A 26 14.38 -6.04 2.17
C LEU A 26 13.94 -6.08 0.71
N GLN A 27 12.70 -5.63 0.46
CA GLN A 27 12.13 -5.62 -0.87
C GLN A 27 11.01 -4.57 -1.01
N THR A 28 10.99 -3.90 -2.17
CA THR A 28 9.84 -3.11 -2.60
C THR A 28 9.06 -3.94 -3.61
N GLU A 29 7.83 -4.32 -3.28
CA GLU A 29 6.93 -5.09 -4.13
C GLU A 29 5.97 -4.14 -4.88
N GLU A 30 5.80 -4.35 -6.18
CA GLU A 30 4.81 -3.63 -6.98
C GLU A 30 3.50 -4.43 -7.02
N LYS A 31 2.41 -3.83 -6.57
CA LYS A 31 1.07 -4.44 -6.57
C LYS A 31 0.12 -3.56 -7.36
N THR A 32 -0.64 -4.19 -8.25
CA THR A 32 -1.72 -3.52 -8.99
C THR A 32 -3.07 -3.91 -8.38
N LEU A 33 -3.81 -2.92 -7.89
CA LEU A 33 -5.10 -3.07 -7.23
C LEU A 33 -6.19 -2.51 -8.14
N TYR A 34 -7.28 -3.24 -8.34
CA TYR A 34 -8.37 -2.81 -9.23
C TYR A 34 -9.56 -2.26 -8.47
N THR A 35 -9.82 -2.79 -7.27
CA THR A 35 -10.94 -2.41 -6.41
C THR A 35 -10.50 -2.22 -4.95
N GLY A 36 -11.35 -1.56 -4.15
CA GLY A 36 -11.12 -1.45 -2.71
C GLY A 36 -11.13 -2.79 -1.98
N ASP A 37 -11.80 -3.80 -2.56
CA ASP A 37 -11.82 -5.15 -2.01
C ASP A 37 -10.46 -5.84 -2.20
N ASP A 38 -9.82 -5.68 -3.36
CA ASP A 38 -8.43 -6.14 -3.60
C ASP A 38 -7.45 -5.55 -2.59
N LEU A 39 -7.60 -4.26 -2.25
CA LEU A 39 -6.79 -3.62 -1.23
C LEU A 39 -7.01 -4.28 0.14
N ARG A 40 -8.27 -4.54 0.50
CA ARG A 40 -8.61 -5.14 1.79
C ARG A 40 -8.10 -6.56 1.89
N ASP A 41 -8.25 -7.36 0.84
CA ASP A 41 -7.67 -8.71 0.76
C ASP A 41 -6.15 -8.67 0.88
N PHE A 42 -5.48 -7.78 0.14
CA PHE A 42 -4.02 -7.61 0.21
C PHE A 42 -3.53 -7.24 1.62
N LEU A 43 -4.25 -6.32 2.29
CA LEU A 43 -3.98 -5.94 3.66
C LEU A 43 -4.18 -7.12 4.63
N SER A 44 -5.33 -7.79 4.56
CA SER A 44 -5.67 -8.92 5.42
C SER A 44 -4.72 -10.10 5.23
N HIS A 45 -4.33 -10.42 3.99
CA HIS A 45 -3.40 -11.51 3.69
C HIS A 45 -2.03 -11.31 4.37
N ARG A 46 -1.60 -10.06 4.54
CA ARG A 46 -0.34 -9.72 5.22
C ARG A 46 -0.51 -9.35 6.70
N GLY A 47 -1.72 -9.41 7.24
CA GLY A 47 -2.02 -9.00 8.61
C GLY A 47 -1.83 -7.52 8.86
N TRP A 48 -2.00 -6.69 7.83
CA TRP A 48 -1.91 -5.24 7.91
C TRP A 48 -3.30 -4.63 8.10
N ALA A 49 -3.38 -3.60 8.93
CA ALA A 49 -4.58 -2.79 9.15
C ALA A 49 -4.70 -1.64 8.14
N GLY A 50 -3.60 -1.27 7.49
CA GLY A 50 -3.56 -0.23 6.49
C GLY A 50 -2.17 -0.06 5.90
N LEU A 51 -2.03 0.90 5.01
CA LEU A 51 -0.77 1.33 4.44
C LEU A 51 -0.40 2.71 4.97
N ARG A 52 0.89 3.02 5.05
CA ARG A 52 1.37 4.39 5.27
C ARG A 52 2.31 4.80 4.16
N GLU A 53 2.02 5.92 3.52
CA GLU A 53 2.89 6.50 2.51
C GLU A 53 4.20 6.96 3.15
N LEU A 54 5.34 6.57 2.59
CA LEU A 54 6.66 6.94 3.12
C LEU A 54 7.03 8.40 2.88
N SER A 55 6.51 9.02 1.80
CA SER A 55 6.87 10.40 1.46
C SER A 55 6.13 11.43 2.31
N SER A 56 4.83 11.25 2.53
CA SER A 56 4.00 12.18 3.30
C SER A 56 3.66 11.69 4.71
N PHE A 57 4.09 10.48 5.09
CA PHE A 57 3.70 9.78 6.33
C PHE A 57 2.18 9.67 6.54
N LYS A 58 1.42 9.73 5.45
CA LYS A 58 -0.04 9.69 5.47
C LYS A 58 -0.53 8.25 5.50
N ASN A 59 -1.50 7.99 6.37
CA ASN A 59 -2.15 6.69 6.47
C ASN A 59 -3.19 6.54 5.36
N VAL A 60 -3.16 5.40 4.69
CA VAL A 60 -4.03 5.03 3.58
C VAL A 60 -4.74 3.73 3.91
N VAL A 61 -6.06 3.79 3.90
CA VAL A 61 -6.95 2.64 4.18
C VAL A 61 -7.96 2.41 3.05
N THR A 62 -7.99 3.29 2.05
CA THR A 62 -8.88 3.20 0.89
C THR A 62 -8.09 3.36 -0.40
N LEU A 63 -8.62 2.80 -1.49
CA LEU A 63 -7.98 2.86 -2.80
C LEU A 63 -7.94 4.30 -3.37
N ASP A 64 -8.88 5.16 -2.99
CA ASP A 64 -8.92 6.56 -3.43
C ASP A 64 -7.73 7.39 -2.91
N ASP A 65 -7.20 7.04 -1.73
CA ASP A 65 -6.08 7.77 -1.13
C ASP A 65 -4.70 7.31 -1.66
N LEU A 66 -4.68 6.19 -2.40
CA LEU A 66 -3.47 5.68 -3.01
C LEU A 66 -3.05 6.53 -4.21
N ARG A 67 -1.74 6.64 -4.40
CA ARG A 67 -1.12 7.44 -5.45
C ARG A 67 -0.21 6.57 -6.30
N PRO A 68 -0.33 6.63 -7.63
CA PRO A 68 0.53 5.88 -8.52
C PRO A 68 1.98 6.33 -8.36
N GLY A 69 2.89 5.36 -8.23
CA GLY A 69 4.32 5.60 -8.04
C GLY A 69 4.74 6.01 -6.64
N ALA A 70 3.81 6.17 -5.69
CA ALA A 70 4.14 6.36 -4.29
C ALA A 70 4.57 5.03 -3.65
N ILE A 71 5.41 5.15 -2.61
CA ILE A 71 5.90 4.01 -1.84
C ILE A 71 5.18 3.99 -0.49
N TYR A 72 4.66 2.82 -0.14
CA TYR A 72 3.89 2.56 1.05
C TYR A 72 4.59 1.53 1.94
N GLN A 73 4.34 1.60 3.23
CA GLN A 73 4.69 0.54 4.18
C GLN A 73 3.42 -0.05 4.78
N GLY A 74 3.43 -1.36 5.02
CA GLY A 74 2.39 -2.02 5.79
C GLY A 74 2.35 -1.52 7.23
N MET A 75 1.15 -1.20 7.72
CA MET A 75 0.92 -0.92 9.14
C MET A 75 0.22 -2.10 9.76
N LYS A 76 0.89 -2.80 10.68
CA LYS A 76 0.22 -3.73 11.58
C LYS A 76 -0.49 -2.92 12.66
N LEU A 77 -1.70 -3.33 13.06
CA LEU A 77 -2.18 -2.94 14.38
C LEU A 77 -1.16 -3.51 15.37
N LEU A 78 -0.56 -2.64 16.19
CA LEU A 78 0.16 -3.11 17.36
C LEU A 78 -0.93 -3.75 18.23
N SER A 79 -1.13 -5.06 18.11
CA SER A 79 -1.81 -5.80 19.16
C SER A 79 -0.87 -5.74 20.36
N ASP A 80 -1.34 -5.07 21.41
CA ASP A 80 -0.82 -5.14 22.78
C ASP A 80 -0.54 -6.59 23.18
#